data_AF-A0A1A0QL45-F1
#
_entry.id   AF-A0A1A0QL45-F1
#
_cell.length_a   1.000
_cell.length_b   1.000
_cell.length_c   1.000
_cell.angle_alpha   90.00
_cell.angle_beta   90.00
_cell.angle_gamma   90.00
#
_symmetry.space_group_name_H-M   'P 1'
#
loop_
_entity.id
_entity.type
_entity.pdbx_description
1 polymer ?
#
loop_
_entity_poly.entity_id
_entity_poly.type
_entity_poly.pdbx_seq_one_letter_code
_entity_poly.pdbx_strand_id
1 'polypeptide(L)'
;MIYEPHVLLGAYILGGLDAEERGRFEAHLKECAQCRAQAADFAPLPALLSKVDRADLDTQPTDDAESELALRDMLAARRAAATRRVRHRVILAACAAVLAAVALVLVIPRGDTAPPGTGTFAMHSVAAAGASGSVTLTPKPWGTAIVLDLKQLPPDGVFTLRTMDDSGQMQPAATWAAMPTGAGVVQGATSIPMPKLRKLNIVDADNTVLASVER
;
A
#
# COMPACT_ATOMS: atom_id res chain seq x y z
N MET A 1 38.43 10.78 -10.56
CA MET A 1 38.32 9.64 -9.62
C MET A 1 37.11 9.91 -8.75
N ILE A 2 36.01 9.20 -8.98
CA ILE A 2 34.79 9.34 -8.18
C ILE A 2 34.98 8.40 -6.99
N TYR A 3 35.42 8.93 -5.85
CA TYR A 3 35.46 8.16 -4.61
C TYR A 3 34.02 7.99 -4.13
N GLU A 4 33.47 6.79 -4.29
CA GLU A 4 32.18 6.44 -3.72
C GLU A 4 32.31 6.47 -2.18
N PRO A 5 31.69 7.43 -1.46
CA PRO A 5 31.98 7.66 -0.04
C PRO A 5 31.73 6.44 0.83
N HIS A 6 30.79 5.58 0.42
CA HIS A 6 30.41 4.34 1.09
C HIS A 6 31.58 3.35 1.26
N VAL A 7 32.57 3.39 0.37
CA VAL A 7 33.74 2.47 0.41
C VAL A 7 34.70 2.81 1.55
N LEU A 8 34.68 4.06 2.04
CA LEU A 8 35.60 4.53 3.08
C LEU A 8 35.18 4.13 4.51
N LEU A 9 34.01 3.51 4.70
CA LEU A 9 33.49 3.15 6.02
C LEU A 9 34.45 2.29 6.84
N GLY A 10 35.05 1.26 6.23
CA GLY A 10 35.98 0.37 6.91
C GLY A 10 37.23 1.11 7.39
N ALA A 11 37.83 1.91 6.51
CA ALA A 11 38.99 2.73 6.84
C ALA A 11 38.65 3.79 7.90
N TYR A 12 37.45 4.38 7.86
CA TYR A 12 37.00 5.32 8.88
C TYR A 12 36.94 4.67 10.27
N ILE A 13 36.31 3.50 10.38
CA ILE A 13 36.15 2.77 11.66
C ILE A 13 37.50 2.30 12.22
N LEU A 14 38.39 1.82 11.35
CA LEU A 14 39.71 1.31 11.74
C LEU A 14 40.75 2.42 11.93
N GLY A 15 40.40 3.69 11.69
CA GLY A 15 41.31 4.81 11.88
C GLY A 15 42.23 5.11 10.71
N GLY A 16 42.09 4.45 9.56
CA GLY A 16 43.01 4.50 8.42
C GLY A 16 42.80 5.66 7.43
N LEU A 17 41.82 6.54 7.65
CA LEU A 17 41.64 7.73 6.81
C LEU A 17 42.57 8.87 7.24
N ASP A 18 43.06 9.63 6.26
CA ASP A 18 43.71 10.91 6.51
C ASP A 18 42.70 11.99 6.97
N ALA A 19 43.19 13.18 7.30
CA ALA A 19 42.35 14.26 7.83
C ALA A 19 41.32 14.80 6.81
N GLU A 20 41.69 14.85 5.53
CA GLU A 20 40.83 15.36 4.46
C GLU A 20 39.73 14.35 4.13
N GLU A 21 40.09 13.07 3.99
CA GLU A 21 39.18 11.96 3.77
C GLU A 21 38.22 11.77 4.94
N ARG A 22 38.71 11.85 6.18
CA ARG A 22 37.88 11.77 7.39
C ARG A 22 36.85 12.91 7.42
N GLY A 23 37.27 14.15 7.15
CA GLY A 23 36.36 15.29 7.10
C GLY A 23 35.26 15.14 6.04
N ARG A 24 35.61 14.64 4.85
CA ARG A 24 34.65 14.33 3.78
C ARG A 24 33.66 13.23 4.19
N PHE A 25 34.16 12.15 4.79
CA PHE A 25 33.32 11.03 5.20
C PHE A 25 32.38 11.42 6.37
N GLU A 26 32.84 12.23 7.32
CA GLU A 26 32.00 12.77 8.39
C GLU A 26 30.91 13.71 7.86
N ALA A 27 31.20 14.51 6.83
CA ALA A 27 30.17 15.29 6.14
C ALA A 27 29.11 14.38 5.51
N HIS A 28 29.53 13.30 4.84
CA HIS A 28 28.61 12.29 4.29
C HIS A 28 27.77 11.61 5.39
N LEU A 29 28.35 11.31 6.55
CA LEU A 29 27.64 10.73 7.70
C LEU A 29 26.52 11.66 8.22
N LYS A 30 26.57 12.98 8.00
CA LYS A 30 25.47 13.88 8.37
C LYS A 30 24.25 13.72 7.47
N GLU A 31 24.44 13.28 6.24
CA GLU A 31 23.38 13.21 5.22
C GLU A 31 22.92 11.77 4.95
N CYS A 32 23.77 10.76 5.16
CA CYS A 32 23.47 9.36 4.86
C CYS A 32 23.10 8.55 6.11
N ALA A 33 21.81 8.22 6.27
CA ALA A 33 21.32 7.39 7.37
C ALA A 33 21.86 5.95 7.33
N GLN A 34 22.11 5.41 6.14
CA GLN A 34 22.66 4.06 5.97
C GLN A 34 24.09 3.96 6.51
N CYS A 35 24.98 4.89 6.13
CA CYS A 35 26.36 4.89 6.62
C CYS A 35 26.44 5.14 8.13
N ARG A 36 25.55 5.95 8.72
CA ARG A 36 25.45 6.09 10.19
C ARG A 36 25.08 4.78 10.88
N ALA A 37 24.09 4.07 10.34
CA ALA A 37 23.66 2.78 10.90
C ALA A 37 24.79 1.74 10.81
N GLN A 38 25.44 1.62 9.65
CA GLN A 38 26.55 0.70 9.46
C GLN A 38 27.76 1.05 10.35
N ALA A 39 28.10 2.33 10.49
CA ALA A 39 29.17 2.77 11.40
C ALA A 39 28.89 2.36 12.86
N ALA A 40 27.64 2.46 13.31
CA ALA A 40 27.24 2.01 14.63
C ALA A 40 27.29 0.47 14.78
N ASP A 41 26.85 -0.27 13.77
CA ASP A 41 26.87 -1.74 13.77
C ASP A 41 28.31 -2.29 13.89
N PHE A 42 29.28 -1.61 13.25
CA PHE A 42 30.68 -2.02 13.25
C PHE A 42 31.55 -1.28 14.29
N ALA A 43 31.00 -0.39 15.11
CA ALA A 43 31.74 0.31 16.16
C ALA A 43 32.48 -0.61 17.17
N PRO A 44 31.99 -1.82 17.52
CA PRO A 44 32.72 -2.74 18.40
C PRO A 44 33.94 -3.40 17.74
N LEU A 45 34.05 -3.37 16.42
CA LEU A 45 35.00 -4.17 15.66
C LEU A 45 36.47 -3.85 15.97
N PRO A 46 36.91 -2.58 16.11
CA PRO A 46 38.29 -2.27 16.51
C PRO A 46 38.69 -2.89 17.85
N ALA A 47 37.78 -2.92 18.83
CA ALA A 47 38.02 -3.51 20.15
C ALA A 47 38.03 -5.05 20.14
N LEU A 48 37.39 -5.68 19.15
CA LEU A 48 37.51 -7.12 18.92
C LEU A 48 38.83 -7.45 18.24
N LEU A 49 39.22 -6.66 17.22
CA LEU A 49 40.50 -6.84 16.52
C LEU A 49 41.70 -6.59 17.43
N SER A 50 41.60 -5.72 18.44
CA SER A 50 42.69 -5.50 19.40
C SER A 50 42.99 -6.72 20.30
N LYS A 51 42.15 -7.76 20.26
CA LYS A 51 42.34 -9.00 21.03
C LYS A 51 43.07 -10.08 20.24
N VAL A 52 43.31 -9.87 18.95
CA VAL A 52 43.99 -10.82 18.07
C VAL A 52 45.50 -10.61 18.22
N ASP A 53 46.24 -11.66 18.56
CA ASP A 53 47.71 -11.61 18.54
C ASP A 53 48.21 -11.75 17.09
N ARG A 54 49.36 -11.15 16.79
CA ARG A 54 49.98 -11.32 15.46
C ARG A 54 50.35 -12.77 15.19
N ALA A 55 50.70 -13.54 16.23
CA ALA A 55 51.00 -14.96 16.09
C ALA A 55 49.79 -15.78 15.59
N ASP A 56 48.56 -15.33 15.87
CA ASP A 56 47.33 -15.99 15.42
C ASP A 56 47.04 -15.75 13.92
N LEU A 57 47.73 -14.79 13.29
CA LEU A 57 47.56 -14.48 11.87
C LEU A 57 48.28 -15.48 10.95
N ASP A 58 49.27 -16.20 11.50
CA ASP A 58 50.06 -17.20 10.78
C ASP A 58 49.44 -18.61 10.87
N THR A 59 48.44 -18.80 11.74
CA THR A 59 47.67 -20.04 11.84
C THR A 59 46.58 -20.10 10.78
N GLN A 60 46.61 -21.14 9.94
CA GLN A 60 45.54 -21.38 8.98
C GLN A 60 44.25 -21.74 9.74
N PRO A 61 43.09 -21.13 9.39
CA PRO A 61 41.83 -21.48 10.03
C PRO A 61 41.59 -22.97 9.86
N THR A 62 41.42 -23.67 10.98
CA THR A 62 40.96 -25.07 10.96
C THR A 62 39.48 -25.05 10.58
N ASP A 63 39.11 -25.83 9.57
CA ASP A 63 37.73 -25.97 9.08
C ASP A 63 36.92 -26.78 10.12
N ASP A 64 36.60 -26.11 11.23
CA ASP A 64 35.83 -26.69 12.32
C ASP A 64 34.34 -26.57 12.01
N ALA A 65 33.75 -27.68 11.58
CA ALA A 65 32.34 -27.78 11.22
C ALA A 65 31.40 -27.38 12.39
N GLU A 66 31.83 -27.54 13.64
CA GLU A 66 31.04 -27.13 14.81
C GLU A 66 30.97 -25.61 14.95
N SER A 67 32.10 -24.92 14.73
CA SER A 67 32.18 -23.46 14.70
C SER A 67 31.33 -22.85 13.59
N GLU A 68 31.32 -23.49 12.41
CA GLU A 68 30.50 -23.06 11.28
C GLU A 68 28.99 -23.21 11.56
N LEU A 69 28.59 -24.32 12.19
CA LEU A 69 27.21 -24.54 12.60
C LEU A 69 26.75 -23.51 13.64
N ALA A 70 27.59 -23.25 14.66
CA ALA A 70 27.31 -22.27 15.71
C ALA A 70 27.16 -20.85 15.15
N LEU A 71 27.99 -20.48 14.16
CA LEU A 71 27.89 -19.19 13.48
C LEU A 71 26.58 -19.09 12.66
N ARG A 72 26.22 -20.15 11.94
CA ARG A 72 24.95 -20.21 11.18
C ARG A 72 23.74 -20.06 12.10
N ASP A 73 23.72 -20.76 13.23
CA ASP A 73 22.65 -20.67 14.22
C ASP A 73 22.56 -19.28 14.85
N MET A 74 23.70 -18.67 15.19
CA MET A 74 23.74 -17.30 15.70
C MET A 74 23.20 -16.29 14.67
N LEU A 75 23.56 -16.43 13.39
CA LEU A 75 23.05 -15.58 12.31
C LEU A 75 21.56 -15.79 12.07
N ALA A 76 21.08 -17.04 12.11
CA ALA A 76 19.67 -17.37 12.01
C ALA A 76 18.87 -16.77 13.17
N ALA A 77 19.37 -16.88 14.40
CA ALA A 77 18.77 -16.28 15.58
C ALA A 77 18.73 -14.73 15.49
N ARG A 78 19.80 -14.10 15.01
CA ARG A 78 19.82 -12.64 14.78
C ARG A 78 18.82 -12.20 13.72
N ARG A 79 18.71 -12.93 12.60
CA ARG A 79 17.70 -12.67 11.57
C ARG A 79 16.29 -12.83 12.12
N ALA A 80 16.03 -13.89 12.88
CA ALA A 80 14.74 -14.11 13.54
C ALA A 80 14.41 -12.99 14.55
N ALA A 81 15.40 -12.50 15.30
CA ALA A 81 15.22 -11.37 16.22
C ALA A 81 14.95 -10.05 15.47
N ALA A 82 15.66 -9.79 14.37
CA ALA A 82 15.44 -8.61 13.54
C ALA A 82 14.05 -8.63 12.88
N THR A 83 13.63 -9.76 12.31
CA THR A 83 12.29 -9.91 11.73
C THR A 83 11.20 -9.81 12.80
N ARG A 84 11.42 -10.33 14.02
CA ARG A 84 10.53 -10.10 15.16
C ARG A 84 10.42 -8.61 15.51
N ARG A 85 11.52 -7.87 15.60
CA ARG A 85 11.47 -6.42 15.88
C ARG A 85 10.74 -5.64 14.80
N VAL A 86 10.98 -5.96 13.52
CA VAL A 86 10.25 -5.36 12.40
C VAL A 86 8.78 -5.72 12.45
N ARG A 87 8.43 -6.99 12.69
CA ARG A 87 7.04 -7.43 12.88
C ARG A 87 6.38 -6.73 14.07
N HIS A 88 7.05 -6.61 15.22
CA HIS A 88 6.53 -5.87 16.37
C HIS A 88 6.35 -4.39 16.06
N ARG A 89 7.27 -3.76 15.33
CA ARG A 89 7.09 -2.36 14.87
C ARG A 89 5.95 -2.22 13.87
N VAL A 90 5.77 -3.17 12.96
CA VAL A 90 4.65 -3.21 12.01
C VAL A 90 3.33 -3.47 12.74
N ILE A 91 3.31 -4.38 13.72
CA ILE A 91 2.14 -4.66 14.56
C ILE A 91 1.82 -3.45 15.44
N LEU A 92 2.81 -2.81 16.06
CA LEU A 92 2.61 -1.58 16.84
C LEU A 92 2.18 -0.42 15.95
N ALA A 93 2.72 -0.28 14.74
CA ALA A 93 2.27 0.70 13.76
C ALA A 93 0.85 0.39 13.27
N ALA A 94 0.50 -0.88 13.09
CA ALA A 94 -0.86 -1.31 12.75
C ALA A 94 -1.83 -1.10 13.92
N CYS A 95 -1.45 -1.40 15.16
CA CYS A 95 -2.22 -1.11 16.36
C CYS A 95 -2.36 0.40 16.57
N ALA A 96 -1.31 1.19 16.34
CA ALA A 96 -1.37 2.64 16.37
C ALA A 96 -2.22 3.21 15.24
N ALA A 97 -2.19 2.61 14.04
CA ALA A 97 -3.07 2.97 12.93
C ALA A 97 -4.52 2.57 13.18
N VAL A 98 -4.77 1.43 13.84
CA VAL A 98 -6.11 1.00 14.28
C VAL A 98 -6.60 1.88 15.43
N LEU A 99 -5.76 2.21 16.41
CA LEU A 99 -6.12 3.14 17.48
C LEU A 99 -6.30 4.56 16.96
N ALA A 100 -5.50 5.00 15.99
CA ALA A 100 -5.69 6.27 15.29
C ALA A 100 -6.95 6.23 14.43
N ALA A 101 -7.29 5.10 13.79
CA ALA A 101 -8.53 4.94 13.04
C ALA A 101 -9.76 4.88 13.96
N VAL A 102 -9.66 4.24 15.13
CA VAL A 102 -10.71 4.19 16.16
C VAL A 102 -10.86 5.56 16.84
N ALA A 103 -9.76 6.25 17.16
CA ALA A 103 -9.78 7.62 17.65
C ALA A 103 -10.30 8.59 16.59
N LEU A 104 -9.97 8.38 15.31
CA LEU A 104 -10.54 9.11 14.20
C LEU A 104 -12.04 8.84 14.09
N VAL A 105 -12.51 7.59 14.22
CA VAL A 105 -13.95 7.25 14.25
C VAL A 105 -14.68 7.83 15.48
N LEU A 106 -14.00 7.98 16.63
CA LEU A 106 -14.57 8.57 17.85
C LEU A 106 -14.52 10.11 17.90
N VAL A 107 -13.55 10.73 17.21
CA VAL A 107 -13.34 12.19 17.18
C VAL A 107 -13.86 12.83 15.89
N ILE A 108 -14.15 12.04 14.84
CA ILE A 108 -14.96 12.52 13.72
C ILE A 108 -16.34 12.88 14.30
N PRO A 109 -16.73 14.17 14.33
CA PRO A 109 -18.15 14.47 14.50
C PRO A 109 -18.87 13.71 13.41
N ARG A 110 -19.93 12.95 13.75
CA ARG A 110 -20.86 12.38 12.76
C ARG A 110 -21.54 13.53 12.02
N GLY A 111 -20.79 14.17 11.15
CA GLY A 111 -21.22 15.12 10.16
C GLY A 111 -20.97 14.44 8.84
N ASP A 112 -22.05 14.02 8.20
CA ASP A 112 -22.11 13.54 6.83
C ASP A 112 -21.58 14.60 5.86
N THR A 113 -20.27 14.81 5.85
CA THR A 113 -19.63 15.66 4.85
C THR A 113 -19.08 14.73 3.78
N ALA A 114 -20.00 14.28 2.94
CA ALA A 114 -19.67 13.77 1.62
C ALA A 114 -18.73 14.78 0.92
N PRO A 115 -17.74 14.32 0.13
CA PRO A 115 -16.91 15.23 -0.66
C PRO A 115 -17.80 16.24 -1.40
N PRO A 116 -17.42 17.53 -1.50
CA PRO A 116 -18.25 18.53 -2.14
C PRO A 116 -18.61 18.07 -3.56
N GLY A 117 -19.92 17.96 -3.83
CA GLY A 117 -20.47 17.47 -5.09
C GLY A 117 -20.79 15.97 -5.16
N THR A 118 -20.53 15.19 -4.12
CA THR A 118 -21.02 13.79 -4.03
C THR A 118 -22.53 13.78 -3.83
N GLY A 119 -23.23 12.91 -4.57
CA GLY A 119 -24.67 12.74 -4.48
C GLY A 119 -25.06 11.26 -4.48
N THR A 120 -26.01 10.91 -3.62
CA THR A 120 -26.60 9.57 -3.57
C THR A 120 -28.01 9.63 -4.14
N PHE A 121 -28.30 8.74 -5.09
CA PHE A 121 -29.56 8.69 -5.82
C PHE A 121 -30.15 7.29 -5.68
N ALA A 122 -31.48 7.21 -5.51
CA ALA A 122 -32.18 5.95 -5.51
C ALA A 122 -32.31 5.42 -6.94
N MET A 123 -32.10 4.11 -7.12
CA MET A 123 -32.37 3.43 -8.39
C MET A 123 -33.84 3.05 -8.47
N HIS A 124 -34.47 3.39 -9.59
CA HIS A 124 -35.83 2.94 -9.89
C HIS A 124 -35.75 1.68 -10.74
N SER A 125 -36.47 0.64 -10.34
CA SER A 125 -36.63 -0.56 -11.16
C SER A 125 -37.46 -0.24 -12.40
N VAL A 126 -37.03 -0.74 -13.56
CA VAL A 126 -37.71 -0.49 -14.84
C VAL A 126 -38.39 -1.77 -15.38
N ALA A 127 -37.96 -2.95 -14.92
CA ALA A 127 -38.53 -4.25 -15.31
C ALA A 127 -39.25 -4.96 -14.15
N ALA A 128 -40.12 -5.91 -14.47
CA ALA A 128 -40.80 -6.77 -13.48
C ALA A 128 -39.83 -7.68 -12.69
N ALA A 129 -38.62 -7.92 -13.21
CA ALA A 129 -37.50 -8.57 -12.51
C ALA A 129 -36.63 -7.57 -11.70
N GLY A 130 -37.20 -6.39 -11.40
CA GLY A 130 -36.54 -5.14 -11.08
C GLY A 130 -35.42 -5.20 -10.04
N ALA A 131 -34.19 -4.97 -10.52
CA ALA A 131 -33.09 -4.60 -9.65
C ALA A 131 -33.44 -3.28 -8.95
N SER A 132 -33.25 -3.24 -7.63
CA SER A 132 -33.41 -2.04 -6.81
C SER A 132 -32.10 -1.71 -6.12
N GLY A 133 -31.98 -0.51 -5.57
CA GLY A 133 -30.74 -0.12 -4.91
C GLY A 133 -30.52 1.37 -4.84
N SER A 134 -29.28 1.75 -4.58
CA SER A 134 -28.83 3.13 -4.62
C SER A 134 -27.53 3.26 -5.40
N VAL A 135 -27.31 4.43 -5.96
CA VAL A 135 -26.05 4.81 -6.60
C VAL A 135 -25.46 6.00 -5.88
N THR A 136 -24.19 5.92 -5.53
CA THR A 136 -23.40 7.03 -5.01
C THR A 136 -22.44 7.49 -6.09
N LEU A 137 -22.53 8.75 -6.48
CA LEU A 137 -21.70 9.39 -7.48
C LEU A 137 -20.74 10.34 -6.78
N THR A 138 -19.45 10.16 -7.00
CA THR A 138 -18.40 11.04 -6.45
C THR A 138 -17.63 11.70 -7.59
N PRO A 139 -17.58 13.05 -7.65
CA PRO A 139 -16.82 13.74 -8.67
C PRO A 139 -15.31 13.50 -8.48
N LYS A 140 -14.59 13.28 -9.58
CA LYS A 140 -13.14 13.08 -9.61
C LYS A 140 -12.50 13.89 -10.74
N PRO A 141 -11.19 14.21 -10.67
CA PRO A 141 -10.50 14.96 -11.74
C PRO A 141 -10.57 14.27 -13.12
N TRP A 142 -10.70 12.95 -13.14
CA TRP A 142 -10.78 12.12 -14.34
C TRP A 142 -12.22 11.78 -14.79
N GLY A 143 -13.26 12.25 -14.09
CA GLY A 143 -14.66 11.91 -14.38
C GLY A 143 -15.51 11.70 -13.14
N THR A 144 -16.23 10.58 -13.08
CA THR A 144 -17.13 10.25 -11.95
C THR A 144 -16.87 8.83 -11.46
N ALA A 145 -16.59 8.69 -10.16
CA ALA A 145 -16.57 7.40 -9.49
C ALA A 145 -18.00 7.00 -9.10
N ILE A 146 -18.35 5.74 -9.34
CA ILE A 146 -19.71 5.22 -9.16
C ILE A 146 -19.66 4.04 -8.19
N VAL A 147 -20.46 4.09 -7.14
CA VAL A 147 -20.68 2.95 -6.22
C VAL A 147 -22.15 2.59 -6.26
N LEU A 148 -22.45 1.36 -6.63
CA LEU A 148 -23.79 0.79 -6.66
C LEU A 148 -23.97 -0.09 -5.43
N ASP A 149 -25.01 0.17 -4.64
CA ASP A 149 -25.50 -0.73 -3.59
C ASP A 149 -26.79 -1.38 -4.09
N LEU A 150 -26.67 -2.63 -4.53
CA LEU A 150 -27.68 -3.33 -5.31
C LEU A 150 -28.45 -4.34 -4.47
N LYS A 151 -29.74 -4.46 -4.78
CA LYS A 151 -30.70 -5.39 -4.17
C LYS A 151 -31.58 -6.00 -5.26
N GLN A 152 -32.02 -7.24 -5.05
CA GLN A 152 -32.98 -7.92 -5.92
C GLN A 152 -32.54 -8.03 -7.40
N LEU A 153 -31.24 -8.16 -7.68
CA LEU A 153 -30.81 -8.56 -9.02
C LEU A 153 -31.19 -10.01 -9.33
N PRO A 154 -31.42 -10.36 -10.61
CA PRO A 154 -31.53 -11.74 -11.03
C PRO A 154 -30.29 -12.55 -10.58
N PRO A 155 -30.48 -13.80 -10.11
CA PRO A 155 -29.42 -14.58 -9.48
C PRO A 155 -28.37 -15.11 -10.46
N ASP A 156 -28.66 -15.06 -11.76
CA ASP A 156 -27.81 -15.54 -12.84
C ASP A 156 -27.67 -14.49 -13.95
N GLY A 157 -26.55 -14.56 -14.70
CA GLY A 157 -26.26 -13.69 -15.84
C GLY A 157 -25.07 -12.75 -15.63
N VAL A 158 -24.87 -11.87 -16.61
CA VAL A 158 -23.86 -10.80 -16.58
C VAL A 158 -24.58 -9.47 -16.75
N PHE A 159 -24.23 -8.51 -15.90
CA PHE A 159 -24.84 -7.20 -15.88
C PHE A 159 -23.81 -6.13 -16.22
N THR A 160 -24.27 -5.07 -16.88
CA THR A 160 -23.43 -3.93 -17.22
C THR A 160 -24.10 -2.64 -16.75
N LEU A 161 -23.35 -1.83 -16.03
CA LEU A 161 -23.69 -0.43 -15.77
C LEU A 161 -23.31 0.37 -17.01
N ARG A 162 -24.28 1.06 -17.59
CA ARG A 162 -24.07 1.99 -18.70
C ARG A 162 -24.43 3.40 -18.24
N THR A 163 -23.62 4.36 -18.67
CA THR A 163 -23.72 5.79 -18.34
C THR A 163 -23.89 6.60 -19.61
N MET A 164 -24.60 7.71 -19.53
CA MET A 164 -24.84 8.59 -20.68
C MET A 164 -24.70 10.06 -20.28
N ASP A 165 -24.04 10.80 -21.16
CA ASP A 165 -23.90 12.24 -21.07
C ASP A 165 -24.93 12.95 -21.96
N ASP A 166 -24.74 14.25 -22.13
CA ASP A 166 -25.58 15.11 -22.97
C ASP A 166 -25.58 14.72 -24.46
N SER A 167 -24.64 13.86 -24.92
CA SER A 167 -24.55 13.41 -26.32
C SER A 167 -25.56 12.31 -26.66
N GLY A 168 -26.17 11.68 -25.65
CA GLY A 168 -27.17 10.64 -25.83
C GLY A 168 -26.61 9.23 -26.10
N GLN A 169 -25.28 9.05 -26.13
CA GLN A 169 -24.68 7.71 -26.28
C GLN A 169 -24.41 7.04 -24.91
N MET A 170 -24.92 5.81 -24.75
CA MET A 170 -24.69 4.99 -23.56
C MET A 170 -23.31 4.30 -23.61
N GLN A 171 -22.43 4.60 -22.66
CA GLN A 171 -21.08 4.02 -22.52
C GLN A 171 -20.98 3.10 -21.30
N PRO A 172 -20.27 1.96 -21.37
CA PRO A 172 -20.11 1.05 -20.24
C PRO A 172 -19.22 1.68 -19.14
N ALA A 173 -19.59 1.47 -17.88
CA ALA A 173 -18.86 1.99 -16.70
C ALA A 173 -18.46 0.90 -15.69
N ALA A 174 -19.13 -0.26 -15.72
CA ALA A 174 -18.75 -1.48 -15.00
C ALA A 174 -19.49 -2.68 -15.58
N THR A 175 -18.89 -3.87 -15.49
CA THR A 175 -19.52 -5.15 -15.87
C THR A 175 -19.21 -6.19 -14.79
N TRP A 176 -20.21 -6.96 -14.36
CA TRP A 176 -20.07 -7.95 -13.29
C TRP A 176 -20.99 -9.16 -13.52
N ALA A 177 -20.63 -10.30 -12.92
CA ALA A 177 -21.48 -11.49 -12.88
C ALA A 177 -22.55 -11.36 -11.79
N ALA A 178 -23.65 -12.11 -11.95
CA ALA A 178 -24.69 -12.19 -10.94
C ALA A 178 -24.15 -12.65 -9.58
N MET A 179 -24.75 -12.09 -8.53
CA MET A 179 -24.41 -12.41 -7.15
C MET A 179 -25.42 -13.43 -6.63
N PRO A 180 -25.01 -14.53 -5.97
CA PRO A 180 -25.93 -15.59 -5.52
C PRO A 180 -27.07 -15.10 -4.62
N THR A 181 -26.83 -14.04 -3.86
CA THR A 181 -27.80 -13.40 -2.96
C THR A 181 -28.73 -12.41 -3.65
N GLY A 182 -28.50 -12.10 -4.94
CA GLY A 182 -29.17 -11.02 -5.66
C GLY A 182 -28.85 -9.62 -5.11
N ALA A 183 -27.86 -9.49 -4.23
CA ALA A 183 -27.52 -8.23 -3.57
C ALA A 183 -26.01 -8.10 -3.35
N GLY A 184 -25.50 -6.87 -3.42
CA GLY A 184 -24.10 -6.58 -3.15
C GLY A 184 -23.64 -5.24 -3.71
N VAL A 185 -22.37 -4.93 -3.48
CA VAL A 185 -21.77 -3.64 -3.84
C VAL A 185 -20.89 -3.80 -5.08
N VAL A 186 -21.13 -2.97 -6.08
CA VAL A 186 -20.33 -2.91 -7.31
C VAL A 186 -19.75 -1.52 -7.48
N GLN A 187 -18.47 -1.45 -7.83
CA GLN A 187 -17.77 -0.20 -8.08
C GLN A 187 -17.47 -0.06 -9.58
N GLY A 188 -17.67 1.15 -10.10
CA GLY A 188 -17.44 1.49 -11.49
C GLY A 188 -16.93 2.91 -11.66
N ALA A 189 -16.61 3.28 -12.90
CA ALA A 189 -16.12 4.60 -13.24
C ALA A 189 -16.56 5.00 -14.64
N THR A 190 -16.78 6.30 -14.85
CA THR A 190 -16.99 6.88 -16.18
C THR A 190 -16.12 8.11 -16.35
N SER A 191 -15.64 8.36 -17.56
CA SER A 191 -14.93 9.59 -17.93
C SER A 191 -15.86 10.81 -17.98
N ILE A 192 -17.19 10.59 -17.98
CA ILE A 192 -18.18 11.66 -17.98
C ILE A 192 -18.10 12.44 -16.67
N PRO A 193 -17.84 13.78 -16.71
CA PRO A 193 -17.86 14.61 -15.52
C PRO A 193 -19.24 14.59 -14.87
N MET A 194 -19.30 14.53 -13.55
CA MET A 194 -20.56 14.37 -12.82
C MET A 194 -21.63 15.40 -13.23
N PRO A 195 -21.35 16.71 -13.46
CA PRO A 195 -22.38 17.66 -13.92
C PRO A 195 -23.00 17.36 -15.30
N LYS A 196 -22.34 16.54 -16.13
CA LYS A 196 -22.79 16.11 -17.45
C LYS A 196 -23.39 14.71 -17.46
N LEU A 197 -23.36 13.99 -16.34
CA LEU A 197 -23.91 12.63 -16.25
C LEU A 197 -25.43 12.70 -16.11
N ARG A 198 -26.16 12.23 -17.12
CA ARG A 198 -27.62 12.36 -17.24
C ARG A 198 -28.38 11.10 -16.85
N LYS A 199 -27.86 9.95 -17.28
CA LYS A 199 -28.57 8.68 -17.11
C LYS A 199 -27.61 7.55 -16.80
N LEU A 200 -28.07 6.67 -15.93
CA LEU A 200 -27.39 5.43 -15.59
C LEU A 200 -28.40 4.29 -15.71
N ASN A 201 -28.05 3.27 -16.50
CA ASN A 201 -28.85 2.06 -16.64
C ASN A 201 -28.03 0.85 -16.20
N ILE A 202 -28.67 -0.07 -15.49
CA ILE A 202 -28.18 -1.44 -15.35
C ILE A 202 -28.89 -2.27 -16.41
N VAL A 203 -28.12 -2.92 -17.25
CA VAL A 203 -28.63 -3.80 -18.31
C VAL A 203 -28.12 -5.22 -18.13
N ASP A 204 -28.90 -6.20 -18.60
CA ASP A 204 -28.46 -7.58 -18.75
C ASP A 204 -27.68 -7.82 -20.05
N ALA A 205 -27.37 -9.08 -20.33
CA ALA A 205 -26.64 -9.51 -21.53
C ALA A 205 -27.40 -9.20 -22.84
N ASP A 206 -28.73 -9.15 -22.80
CA ASP A 206 -29.60 -8.82 -23.94
C ASP A 206 -29.84 -7.31 -24.07
N ASN A 207 -29.14 -6.51 -23.25
CA ASN A 207 -29.26 -5.06 -23.17
C ASN A 207 -30.66 -4.59 -22.70
N THR A 208 -31.39 -5.43 -21.99
CA THR A 208 -32.66 -5.10 -21.33
C THR A 208 -32.38 -4.27 -20.08
N VAL A 209 -33.07 -3.13 -19.92
CA VAL A 209 -32.88 -2.26 -18.75
C VAL A 209 -33.60 -2.85 -17.54
N LEU A 210 -32.83 -3.16 -16.50
CA LEU A 210 -33.34 -3.68 -15.22
C LEU A 210 -33.65 -2.56 -14.23
N ALA A 211 -32.79 -1.54 -14.20
CA ALA A 211 -32.90 -0.39 -13.31
C ALA A 211 -32.29 0.86 -13.93
N SER A 212 -32.83 2.02 -13.58
CA SER A 212 -32.42 3.31 -14.11
C SER A 212 -32.34 4.38 -13.01
N VAL A 213 -31.41 5.32 -13.21
CA VAL A 213 -31.30 6.58 -12.47
C VAL A 213 -31.19 7.70 -13.47
N GLU A 214 -32.04 8.71 -13.32
CA GLU A 214 -32.00 9.94 -14.09
C GLU A 214 -31.61 11.09 -13.17
N ARG A 215 -30.88 12.07 -13.70
CA ARG A 215 -30.42 13.25 -12.98
C ARG A 215 -30.66 14.55 -13.75
#